data_AF-A0A4R1CIL7-F1
#
_entry.id   AF-A0A4R1CIL7-F1
#
_cell.length_a   1.000
_cell.length_b   1.000
_cell.length_c   1.000
_cell.angle_alpha   90.00
_cell.angle_beta   90.00
_cell.angle_gamma   90.00
#
_symmetry.space_group_name_H-M   'P 1'
#
loop_
_entity.id
_entity.type
_entity.pdbx_description
1 polymer ?
#
loop_
_entity_poly.entity_id
_entity_poly.type
_entity_poly.pdbx_seq_one_letter_code
_entity_poly.pdbx_strand_id
1 'polypeptide(L)'
;MPGCGSVSVPRTETAARAQADAAELVDAVVATVFGTIPAYATLDATQVDEVKSIAGWTLRRVLDLWATGTEPNAEDVRRFRNVGGVRARDGRPLPAVLRAYRTVGPHLLDIVSERYGNALSVPDVTALGRTYLSLLDVISEAIQEGYDASTRALLTDRDTSLRLLASDIMRGRQTHEGSLAARLRELDTRLPKSFDVLIVRPDEGATGASQRLADGPVGGDALLQASVDGLNVAMFHQADRSLVGSGLRTTGTCGVLLSGVTTRSAPRLFRISASALHHPASRPDVLFGRSDVEAIAVLTGHPDADGDAFVQDTLGPLLNEPELLRTLEAVLWMGSDIKAAAELGLHPQTIRYRLRSIAASTGRTTRSQWDRFVLHAALTARG
;
A
#
# COMPACT_ATOMS: atom_id res chain seq x y z
N MET A 1 45.83 -30.14 4.01
CA MET A 1 44.89 -30.56 2.95
C MET A 1 44.43 -31.98 3.25
N PRO A 2 43.19 -32.20 3.72
CA PRO A 2 42.60 -33.53 3.80
C PRO A 2 41.95 -33.88 2.46
N GLY A 3 42.17 -35.12 2.00
CA GLY A 3 41.96 -35.56 0.63
C GLY A 3 40.53 -35.43 0.10
N CYS A 4 40.46 -35.04 -1.17
CA CYS A 4 39.32 -35.32 -2.04
C CYS A 4 39.16 -36.84 -2.08
N GLY A 5 38.24 -37.39 -1.29
CA GLY A 5 38.02 -38.83 -1.20
C GLY A 5 37.52 -39.33 -2.55
N SER A 6 38.29 -40.22 -3.18
CA SER A 6 37.90 -40.90 -4.42
C SER A 6 36.53 -41.54 -4.26
N VAL A 7 35.63 -41.29 -5.22
CA VAL A 7 34.32 -41.96 -5.29
C VAL A 7 34.52 -43.48 -5.30
N SER A 8 33.90 -44.19 -4.37
CA SER A 8 34.02 -45.64 -4.23
C SER A 8 32.94 -46.37 -5.04
N VAL A 9 33.24 -47.56 -5.56
CA VAL A 9 32.25 -48.41 -6.26
C VAL A 9 31.04 -48.76 -5.37
N PRO A 10 31.21 -49.08 -4.06
CA PRO A 10 30.08 -49.33 -3.17
C PRO A 10 29.16 -48.12 -3.00
N ARG A 11 29.70 -46.89 -3.04
CA ARG A 11 28.94 -45.63 -2.97
C ARG A 11 28.04 -45.45 -4.19
N THR A 12 28.56 -45.64 -5.40
CA THR A 12 27.76 -45.50 -6.64
C THR A 12 26.70 -46.59 -6.77
N GLU A 13 27.02 -47.85 -6.43
CA GLU A 13 26.04 -48.95 -6.42
C GLU A 13 24.93 -48.73 -5.40
N THR A 14 25.28 -48.26 -4.19
CA THR A 14 24.30 -47.96 -3.15
C THR A 14 23.40 -46.80 -3.53
N ALA A 15 23.95 -45.73 -4.14
CA ALA A 15 23.14 -44.62 -4.63
C ALA A 15 22.14 -45.08 -5.70
N ALA A 16 22.55 -45.94 -6.64
CA ALA A 16 21.65 -46.50 -7.64
C ALA A 16 20.52 -47.34 -7.03
N ARG A 17 20.83 -48.17 -6.02
CA ARG A 17 19.82 -48.95 -5.28
C ARG A 17 18.85 -48.05 -4.51
N ALA A 18 19.35 -47.03 -3.81
CA ALA A 18 18.52 -46.06 -3.11
C ALA A 18 17.65 -45.23 -4.07
N GLN A 19 18.13 -44.95 -5.28
CA GLN A 19 17.32 -44.30 -6.32
C GLN A 19 16.19 -45.22 -6.82
N ALA A 20 16.41 -46.53 -6.94
CA ALA A 20 15.35 -47.49 -7.26
C ALA A 20 14.29 -47.57 -6.15
N ASP A 21 14.72 -47.43 -4.90
CA ASP A 21 13.84 -47.42 -3.71
C ASP A 21 13.24 -46.03 -3.40
N ALA A 22 13.45 -45.03 -4.27
CA ALA A 22 13.18 -43.63 -3.95
C ALA A 22 11.72 -43.33 -3.58
N ALA A 23 10.74 -44.05 -4.14
CA ALA A 23 9.33 -43.83 -3.81
C ALA A 23 9.03 -44.13 -2.33
N GLU A 24 9.52 -45.27 -1.83
CA GLU A 24 9.38 -45.69 -0.43
C GLU A 24 10.10 -44.72 0.51
N LEU A 25 11.33 -44.32 0.14
CA LEU A 25 12.11 -43.35 0.89
C LEU A 25 11.41 -41.98 0.96
N VAL A 26 10.79 -41.53 -0.14
CA VAL A 26 10.02 -40.27 -0.19
C VAL A 26 8.82 -40.33 0.73
N ASP A 27 8.04 -41.41 0.69
CA ASP A 27 6.88 -41.55 1.56
C ASP A 27 7.27 -41.53 3.04
N ALA A 28 8.38 -42.19 3.41
CA ALA A 28 8.91 -42.17 4.76
C ALA A 28 9.32 -40.76 5.22
N VAL A 29 10.12 -40.03 4.44
CA VAL A 29 10.56 -38.68 4.82
C VAL A 29 9.43 -37.66 4.83
N VAL A 30 8.47 -37.79 3.91
CA VAL A 30 7.27 -36.93 3.86
C VAL A 30 6.39 -37.21 5.06
N ALA A 31 6.17 -38.48 5.44
CA ALA A 31 5.43 -38.82 6.66
C ALA A 31 6.06 -38.19 7.89
N THR A 32 7.40 -38.20 8.00
CA THR A 32 8.13 -37.54 9.09
C THR A 32 7.89 -36.03 9.09
N VAL A 33 7.95 -35.35 7.95
CA VAL A 33 7.66 -33.91 7.85
C VAL A 33 6.23 -33.59 8.31
N PHE A 34 5.25 -34.37 7.86
CA PHE A 34 3.83 -34.15 8.18
C PHE A 34 3.53 -34.44 9.64
N GLY A 35 4.18 -35.45 10.24
CA GLY A 35 4.03 -35.79 11.65
C GLY A 35 4.73 -34.81 12.61
N THR A 36 5.75 -34.06 12.14
CA THR A 36 6.58 -33.20 13.01
C THR A 36 6.35 -31.71 12.83
N ILE A 37 5.81 -31.27 11.68
CA ILE A 37 5.65 -29.85 11.36
C ILE A 37 4.16 -29.51 11.18
N PRO A 38 3.52 -28.86 12.17
CA PRO A 38 2.08 -28.58 12.15
C PRO A 38 1.59 -27.83 10.91
N ALA A 39 2.43 -26.98 10.30
CA ALA A 39 2.08 -26.23 9.09
C ALA A 39 1.82 -27.11 7.84
N TYR A 40 2.21 -28.39 7.87
CA TYR A 40 1.94 -29.34 6.78
C TYR A 40 0.65 -30.16 7.00
N ALA A 41 0.02 -30.08 8.17
CA ALA A 41 -1.17 -30.87 8.50
C ALA A 41 -2.45 -30.40 7.78
N THR A 42 -2.49 -29.16 7.29
CA THR A 42 -3.66 -28.54 6.67
C THR A 42 -3.55 -28.41 5.14
N LEU A 43 -2.58 -29.09 4.53
CA LEU A 43 -2.37 -29.02 3.08
C LEU A 43 -3.48 -29.75 2.32
N ASP A 44 -3.90 -29.17 1.20
CA ASP A 44 -4.80 -29.84 0.26
C ASP A 44 -4.07 -30.93 -0.56
N ALA A 45 -4.83 -31.78 -1.27
CA ALA A 45 -4.27 -32.91 -2.02
C ALA A 45 -3.22 -32.48 -3.06
N THR A 46 -3.45 -31.37 -3.77
CA THR A 46 -2.52 -30.83 -4.77
C THR A 46 -1.21 -30.40 -4.10
N GLN A 47 -1.31 -29.70 -2.97
CA GLN A 47 -0.15 -29.24 -2.20
C GLN A 47 0.65 -30.41 -1.62
N VAL A 48 0.00 -31.51 -1.24
CA VAL A 48 0.67 -32.76 -0.81
C VAL A 48 1.45 -33.39 -1.96
N ASP A 49 0.83 -33.50 -3.14
CA ASP A 49 1.48 -34.08 -4.33
C ASP A 49 2.72 -33.26 -4.75
N GLU A 50 2.65 -31.93 -4.67
CA GLU A 50 3.80 -31.07 -4.88
C GLU A 50 4.93 -31.31 -3.88
N VAL A 51 4.61 -31.50 -2.59
CA VAL A 51 5.60 -31.78 -1.55
C VAL A 51 6.29 -33.12 -1.81
N LYS A 52 5.53 -34.16 -2.17
CA LYS A 52 6.09 -35.47 -2.57
C LYS A 52 6.98 -35.35 -3.80
N SER A 53 6.53 -34.61 -4.81
CA SER A 53 7.28 -34.40 -6.05
C SER A 53 8.63 -33.72 -5.80
N ILE A 54 8.65 -32.63 -5.02
CA ILE A 54 9.91 -31.94 -4.70
C ILE A 54 10.80 -32.78 -3.78
N ALA A 55 10.24 -33.48 -2.79
CA ALA A 55 10.99 -34.38 -1.92
C ALA A 55 11.68 -35.49 -2.73
N GLY A 56 10.98 -36.11 -3.68
CA GLY A 56 11.54 -37.13 -4.55
C GLY A 56 12.57 -36.61 -5.54
N TRP A 57 12.42 -35.39 -6.03
CA TRP A 57 13.47 -34.76 -6.83
C TRP A 57 14.71 -34.45 -5.97
N THR A 58 14.54 -33.85 -4.78
CA THR A 58 15.66 -33.51 -3.87
C THR A 58 16.40 -34.75 -3.39
N LEU A 59 15.70 -35.83 -3.04
CA LEU A 59 16.30 -37.09 -2.64
C LEU A 59 17.20 -37.66 -3.75
N ARG A 60 16.67 -37.77 -4.97
CA ARG A 60 17.45 -38.23 -6.13
C ARG A 60 18.66 -37.34 -6.38
N ARG A 61 18.51 -36.02 -6.19
CA ARG A 61 19.61 -35.08 -6.36
C ARG A 61 20.71 -35.25 -5.31
N VAL A 62 20.34 -35.42 -4.03
CA VAL A 62 21.32 -35.74 -2.96
C VAL A 62 22.09 -37.01 -3.28
N LEU A 63 21.38 -38.07 -3.69
CA LEU A 63 22.00 -39.35 -4.03
C LEU A 63 22.93 -39.24 -5.24
N ASP A 64 22.59 -38.43 -6.25
CA ASP A 64 23.43 -38.20 -7.42
C ASP A 64 24.69 -37.37 -7.10
N LEU A 65 24.54 -36.26 -6.36
CA LEU A 65 25.67 -35.46 -5.87
C LEU A 65 26.59 -36.30 -4.98
N TRP A 66 25.99 -37.16 -4.15
CA TRP A 66 26.75 -38.12 -3.36
C TRP A 66 27.44 -39.12 -4.29
N ALA A 67 26.77 -39.82 -5.19
CA ALA A 67 27.38 -40.81 -6.07
C ALA A 67 28.56 -40.25 -6.90
N THR A 68 28.43 -39.01 -7.39
CA THR A 68 29.40 -38.38 -8.28
C THR A 68 30.48 -37.57 -7.53
N GLY A 69 30.25 -37.23 -6.26
CA GLY A 69 31.12 -36.34 -5.49
C GLY A 69 31.14 -34.90 -6.02
N THR A 70 30.07 -34.48 -6.70
CA THR A 70 29.95 -33.13 -7.28
C THR A 70 29.19 -32.19 -6.35
N GLU A 71 29.29 -30.89 -6.64
CA GLU A 71 28.55 -29.83 -5.95
C GLU A 71 27.25 -29.46 -6.71
N PRO A 72 26.25 -28.89 -6.02
CA PRO A 72 25.02 -28.39 -6.65
C PRO A 72 25.35 -27.35 -7.72
N ASN A 73 24.64 -27.41 -8.85
CA ASN A 73 24.86 -26.49 -9.97
C ASN A 73 23.82 -25.35 -10.00
N ALA A 74 23.96 -24.42 -10.95
CA ALA A 74 23.04 -23.29 -11.08
C ALA A 74 21.58 -23.69 -11.38
N GLU A 75 21.33 -24.85 -11.98
CA GLU A 75 19.97 -25.36 -12.19
C GLU A 75 19.33 -25.84 -10.89
N ASP A 76 20.10 -26.51 -10.03
CA ASP A 76 19.67 -26.91 -8.69
C ASP A 76 19.22 -25.68 -7.88
N VAL A 77 20.06 -24.64 -7.86
CA VAL A 77 19.77 -23.37 -7.18
C VAL A 77 18.49 -22.74 -7.73
N ARG A 78 18.35 -22.64 -9.06
CA ARG A 78 17.12 -22.09 -9.68
C ARG A 78 15.88 -22.87 -9.27
N ARG A 79 15.97 -24.20 -9.17
CA ARG A 79 14.83 -25.03 -8.79
C ARG A 79 14.42 -24.80 -7.34
N PHE A 80 15.36 -24.73 -6.40
CA PHE A 80 15.06 -24.40 -5.00
C PHE A 80 14.53 -22.97 -4.83
N ARG A 81 15.03 -22.01 -5.63
CA ARG A 81 14.45 -20.66 -5.70
C ARG A 81 12.99 -20.67 -6.13
N ASN A 82 12.64 -21.47 -7.15
CA ASN A 82 11.26 -21.63 -7.59
C ASN A 82 10.37 -22.25 -6.50
N VAL A 83 10.88 -23.24 -5.73
CA VAL A 83 10.17 -23.79 -4.57
C VAL A 83 9.86 -22.68 -3.57
N GLY A 84 10.84 -21.86 -3.19
CA GLY A 84 10.62 -20.71 -2.29
C GLY A 84 9.51 -19.78 -2.78
N GLY A 85 9.53 -19.44 -4.07
CA GLY A 85 8.50 -18.60 -4.68
C GLY A 85 7.10 -19.21 -4.66
N VAL A 86 6.95 -20.51 -4.94
CA VAL A 86 5.65 -21.20 -4.84
C VAL A 86 5.15 -21.20 -3.39
N ARG A 87 6.01 -21.56 -2.43
CA ARG A 87 5.62 -21.60 -1.01
C ARG A 87 5.21 -20.24 -0.45
N ALA A 88 5.80 -19.14 -0.95
CA ALA A 88 5.36 -17.79 -0.63
C ALA A 88 3.95 -17.49 -1.14
N ARG A 89 3.63 -17.86 -2.40
CA ARG A 89 2.28 -17.67 -2.97
C ARG A 89 1.21 -18.47 -2.23
N ASP A 90 1.57 -19.65 -1.73
CA ASP A 90 0.68 -20.47 -0.92
C ASP A 90 0.50 -19.96 0.52
N GLY A 91 1.22 -18.89 0.91
CA GLY A 91 1.21 -18.40 2.29
C GLY A 91 1.88 -19.33 3.31
N ARG A 92 2.67 -20.32 2.86
CA ARG A 92 3.34 -21.26 3.77
C ARG A 92 4.44 -20.53 4.56
N PRO A 93 4.53 -20.66 5.90
CA PRO A 93 5.53 -19.95 6.68
C PRO A 93 6.96 -20.37 6.32
N LEU A 94 7.82 -19.43 5.93
CA LEU A 94 9.23 -19.71 5.58
C LEU A 94 9.98 -20.54 6.65
N PRO A 95 9.85 -20.27 7.97
CA PRO A 95 10.49 -21.10 9.00
C PRO A 95 10.05 -22.58 8.96
N ALA A 96 8.78 -22.84 8.63
CA ALA A 96 8.27 -24.20 8.51
C ALA A 96 8.79 -24.90 7.24
N VAL A 97 8.90 -24.16 6.13
CA VAL A 97 9.50 -24.66 4.89
C VAL A 97 10.95 -25.09 5.13
N LEU A 98 11.78 -24.21 5.71
CA LEU A 98 13.19 -24.52 5.98
C LEU A 98 13.35 -25.63 7.03
N ARG A 99 12.47 -25.69 8.03
CA ARG A 99 12.45 -26.78 9.02
C ARG A 99 12.19 -28.14 8.38
N ALA A 100 11.36 -28.23 7.33
CA ALA A 100 11.09 -29.49 6.64
C ALA A 100 12.39 -30.10 6.10
N TYR A 101 13.21 -29.30 5.41
CA TYR A 101 14.51 -29.77 4.93
C TYR A 101 15.42 -30.19 6.10
N ARG A 102 15.59 -29.35 7.13
CA ARG A 102 16.45 -29.69 8.29
C ARG A 102 16.02 -30.97 9.01
N THR A 103 14.72 -31.25 9.06
CA THR A 103 14.16 -32.43 9.75
C THR A 103 14.43 -33.71 8.95
N VAL A 104 14.44 -33.63 7.62
CA VAL A 104 14.66 -34.81 6.75
C VAL A 104 16.09 -35.32 6.79
N GLY A 105 17.07 -34.44 7.03
CA GLY A 105 18.50 -34.79 6.97
C GLY A 105 18.94 -35.97 7.84
N PRO A 106 18.75 -35.91 9.18
CA PRO A 106 19.07 -37.03 10.06
C PRO A 106 18.35 -38.31 9.66
N HIS A 107 17.06 -38.19 9.32
CA HIS A 107 16.24 -39.35 8.98
C HIS A 107 16.68 -40.05 7.69
N LEU A 108 17.13 -39.28 6.68
CA LEU A 108 17.71 -39.84 5.47
C LEU A 108 19.00 -40.61 5.78
N LEU A 109 19.86 -40.06 6.66
CA LEU A 109 21.10 -40.74 7.07
C LEU A 109 20.82 -42.03 7.82
N ASP A 110 19.83 -42.04 8.72
CA ASP A 110 19.41 -43.22 9.46
C ASP A 110 18.93 -44.31 8.51
N ILE A 111 17.99 -43.99 7.59
CA ILE A 111 17.44 -44.97 6.63
C ILE A 111 18.55 -45.55 5.73
N VAL A 112 19.45 -44.71 5.21
CA VAL A 112 20.56 -45.20 4.37
C VAL A 112 21.53 -46.07 5.17
N SER A 113 21.82 -45.69 6.41
CA SER A 113 22.72 -46.44 7.30
C SER A 113 22.13 -47.80 7.68
N GLU A 114 20.84 -47.85 8.00
CA GLU A 114 20.15 -49.10 8.36
C GLU A 114 20.01 -50.06 7.16
N ARG A 115 19.64 -49.54 5.99
CA ARG A 115 19.33 -50.38 4.81
C ARG A 115 20.57 -50.79 4.02
N TYR A 116 21.62 -49.97 4.03
CA TYR A 116 22.81 -50.18 3.19
C TYR A 116 24.14 -50.13 3.95
N GLY A 117 24.14 -49.95 5.28
CA GLY A 117 25.36 -49.79 6.08
C GLY A 117 26.38 -50.91 5.94
N ASN A 118 25.94 -52.15 5.69
CA ASN A 118 26.84 -53.29 5.47
C ASN A 118 27.69 -53.16 4.18
N ALA A 119 27.25 -52.36 3.22
CA ALA A 119 27.95 -52.11 1.96
C ALA A 119 28.77 -50.80 2.00
N LEU A 120 28.61 -49.97 3.02
CA LEU A 120 29.20 -48.64 3.10
C LEU A 120 30.32 -48.57 4.14
N SER A 121 31.39 -47.86 3.80
CA SER A 121 32.43 -47.53 4.77
C SER A 121 32.06 -46.28 5.59
N VAL A 122 32.70 -46.09 6.75
CA VAL A 122 32.54 -44.86 7.55
C VAL A 122 32.81 -43.58 6.72
N PRO A 123 33.85 -43.53 5.86
CA PRO A 123 34.03 -42.43 4.91
C PRO A 123 32.85 -42.20 3.95
N ASP A 124 32.18 -43.24 3.47
CA ASP A 124 31.05 -43.09 2.53
C ASP A 124 29.83 -42.46 3.21
N VAL A 125 29.51 -42.90 4.43
CA VAL A 125 28.43 -42.32 5.26
C VAL A 125 28.76 -40.88 5.65
N THR A 126 30.02 -40.61 6.03
CA THR A 126 30.49 -39.26 6.32
C THR A 126 30.38 -38.35 5.10
N ALA A 127 30.69 -38.86 3.91
CA ALA A 127 30.55 -38.13 2.66
C ALA A 127 29.07 -37.81 2.36
N LEU A 128 28.14 -38.73 2.62
CA LEU A 128 26.70 -38.47 2.47
C LEU A 128 26.24 -37.33 3.38
N GLY A 129 26.63 -37.36 4.66
CA GLY A 129 26.31 -36.29 5.60
C GLY A 129 26.84 -34.93 5.16
N ARG A 130 28.09 -34.87 4.67
CA ARG A 130 28.69 -33.63 4.13
C ARG A 130 27.97 -33.15 2.87
N THR A 131 27.65 -34.04 1.94
CA THR A 131 26.88 -33.70 0.73
C THR A 131 25.52 -33.14 1.11
N TYR A 132 24.83 -33.76 2.08
CA TYR A 132 23.54 -33.29 2.53
C TYR A 132 23.61 -31.91 3.20
N LEU A 133 24.55 -31.70 4.12
CA LEU A 133 24.74 -30.42 4.80
C LEU A 133 25.10 -29.30 3.81
N SER A 134 26.02 -29.56 2.88
CA SER A 134 26.38 -28.60 1.83
C SER A 134 25.18 -28.25 0.94
N LEU A 135 24.40 -29.25 0.53
CA LEU A 135 23.18 -29.00 -0.23
C LEU A 135 22.14 -28.24 0.62
N LEU A 136 21.99 -28.55 1.90
CA LEU A 136 21.03 -27.91 2.81
C LEU A 136 21.31 -26.40 2.95
N ASP A 137 22.58 -25.99 3.00
CA ASP A 137 22.97 -24.58 3.02
C ASP A 137 22.52 -23.90 1.72
N VAL A 138 22.84 -24.49 0.56
CA VAL A 138 22.43 -23.99 -0.76
C VAL A 138 20.90 -23.93 -0.92
N ILE A 139 20.19 -24.97 -0.47
CA ILE A 139 18.73 -25.04 -0.45
C ILE A 139 18.16 -23.90 0.37
N SER A 140 18.69 -23.69 1.57
CA SER A 140 18.15 -22.72 2.51
C SER A 140 18.27 -21.30 1.97
N GLU A 141 19.43 -20.95 1.41
CA GLU A 141 19.66 -19.66 0.76
C GLU A 141 18.74 -19.48 -0.45
N ALA A 142 18.70 -20.45 -1.38
CA ALA A 142 17.91 -20.35 -2.59
C ALA A 142 16.40 -20.25 -2.32
N ILE A 143 15.87 -21.05 -1.37
CA ILE A 143 14.46 -20.99 -0.97
C ILE A 143 14.15 -19.62 -0.37
N GLN A 144 15.01 -19.11 0.53
CA GLN A 144 14.80 -17.79 1.15
C GLN A 144 14.79 -16.68 0.09
N GLU A 145 15.77 -16.67 -0.83
CA GLU A 145 15.81 -15.70 -1.94
C GLU A 145 14.51 -15.71 -2.76
N GLY A 146 14.04 -16.90 -3.14
CA GLY A 146 12.82 -17.07 -3.93
C GLY A 146 11.56 -16.66 -3.19
N TYR A 147 11.50 -16.98 -1.90
CA TYR A 147 10.40 -16.62 -1.02
C TYR A 147 10.29 -15.10 -0.86
N ASP A 148 11.40 -14.44 -0.56
CA ASP A 148 11.47 -12.99 -0.38
C ASP A 148 11.17 -12.25 -1.70
N ALA A 149 11.67 -12.75 -2.83
CA ALA A 149 11.38 -12.18 -4.15
C ALA A 149 9.89 -12.27 -4.50
N SER A 150 9.26 -13.42 -4.27
CA SER A 150 7.83 -13.60 -4.54
C SER A 150 6.96 -12.77 -3.58
N THR A 151 7.32 -12.69 -2.30
CA THR A 151 6.61 -11.85 -1.32
C THR A 151 6.66 -10.37 -1.72
N ARG A 152 7.85 -9.87 -2.09
CA ARG A 152 8.03 -8.50 -2.59
C ARG A 152 7.23 -8.23 -3.86
N ALA A 153 7.18 -9.18 -4.79
CA ALA A 153 6.41 -9.05 -6.02
C ALA A 153 4.90 -8.94 -5.73
N LEU A 154 4.36 -9.79 -4.84
CA LEU A 154 2.95 -9.76 -4.45
C LEU A 154 2.56 -8.43 -3.78
N LEU A 155 3.42 -7.92 -2.88
CA LEU A 155 3.21 -6.61 -2.25
C LEU A 155 3.23 -5.48 -3.30
N THR A 156 4.20 -5.51 -4.22
CA THR A 156 4.33 -4.49 -5.26
C THR A 156 3.14 -4.46 -6.21
N ASP A 157 2.61 -5.64 -6.57
CA ASP A 157 1.43 -5.76 -7.43
C ASP A 157 0.18 -5.22 -6.75
N ARG A 158 0.01 -5.54 -5.45
CA ARG A 158 -1.07 -4.99 -4.63
C ARG A 158 -0.98 -3.46 -4.52
N ASP A 159 0.20 -2.91 -4.21
CA ASP A 159 0.41 -1.45 -4.10
C ASP A 159 0.17 -0.73 -5.43
N THR A 160 0.55 -1.36 -6.54
CA THR A 160 0.27 -0.84 -7.88
C THR A 160 -1.23 -0.83 -8.15
N SER A 161 -1.92 -1.91 -7.80
CA SER A 161 -3.37 -2.03 -7.97
C SER A 161 -4.17 -1.03 -7.11
N LEU A 162 -3.73 -0.77 -5.87
CA LEU A 162 -4.30 0.25 -4.98
C LEU A 162 -4.09 1.67 -5.54
N ARG A 163 -2.89 1.97 -6.08
CA ARG A 163 -2.62 3.25 -6.73
C ARG A 163 -3.46 3.47 -7.97
N LEU A 164 -3.63 2.43 -8.80
CA LEU A 164 -4.52 2.49 -9.96
C LEU A 164 -5.97 2.71 -9.54
N LEU A 165 -6.43 2.03 -8.48
CA LEU A 165 -7.77 2.23 -7.93
C LEU A 165 -8.01 3.67 -7.47
N ALA A 166 -7.09 4.26 -6.70
CA ALA A 166 -7.17 5.66 -6.29
C ALA A 166 -7.24 6.63 -7.48
N SER A 167 -6.38 6.39 -8.48
CA SER A 167 -6.37 7.15 -9.72
C SER A 167 -7.71 7.05 -10.47
N ASP A 168 -8.30 5.86 -10.53
CA ASP A 168 -9.59 5.64 -11.19
C ASP A 168 -10.70 6.41 -10.46
N ILE A 169 -10.70 6.36 -9.12
CA ILE A 169 -11.62 7.12 -8.26
C ILE A 169 -11.57 8.61 -8.60
N MET A 170 -10.38 9.20 -8.67
CA MET A 170 -10.22 10.62 -8.99
C MET A 170 -10.57 10.97 -10.44
N ARG A 171 -10.42 10.04 -11.38
CA ARG A 171 -10.81 10.26 -12.78
C ARG A 171 -12.27 9.95 -13.08
N GLY A 172 -12.99 9.34 -12.15
CA GLY A 172 -14.37 8.92 -12.37
C GLY A 172 -14.49 7.67 -13.24
N ARG A 173 -13.46 6.81 -13.28
CA ARG A 173 -13.47 5.58 -14.10
C ARG A 173 -14.19 4.41 -13.43
N GLN A 174 -14.79 4.63 -12.27
CA GLN A 174 -15.70 3.72 -11.56
C GLN A 174 -17.14 3.89 -12.07
N THR A 175 -17.53 3.10 -13.06
CA THR A 175 -18.88 3.16 -13.65
C THR A 175 -19.98 2.54 -12.78
N HIS A 176 -19.65 1.62 -11.87
CA HIS A 176 -20.63 0.92 -11.04
C HIS A 176 -20.14 0.66 -9.60
N GLU A 177 -21.03 0.87 -8.61
CA GLU A 177 -20.75 0.67 -7.19
C GLU A 177 -20.38 -0.79 -6.85
N GLY A 178 -21.05 -1.76 -7.49
CA GLY A 178 -20.74 -3.19 -7.34
C GLY A 178 -19.33 -3.55 -7.80
N SER A 179 -18.86 -2.98 -8.91
CA SER A 179 -17.50 -3.21 -9.43
C SER A 179 -16.44 -2.61 -8.52
N LEU A 180 -16.69 -1.41 -7.98
CA LEU A 180 -15.82 -0.79 -6.98
C LEU A 180 -15.75 -1.65 -5.70
N ALA A 181 -16.88 -2.11 -5.20
CA ALA A 181 -16.94 -2.97 -4.02
C ALA A 181 -16.24 -4.32 -4.22
N ALA A 182 -16.31 -4.90 -5.43
CA ALA A 182 -15.56 -6.11 -5.77
C ALA A 182 -14.05 -5.87 -5.74
N ARG A 183 -13.57 -4.78 -6.35
CA ARG A 183 -12.15 -4.44 -6.41
C ARG A 183 -11.57 -4.07 -5.03
N LEU A 184 -12.35 -3.39 -4.18
CA LEU A 184 -11.96 -3.12 -2.79
C LEU A 184 -11.79 -4.42 -1.99
N ARG A 185 -12.70 -5.40 -2.17
CA ARG A 185 -12.60 -6.72 -1.53
C ARG A 185 -11.40 -7.53 -2.04
N GLU A 186 -11.17 -7.52 -3.34
CA GLU A 186 -10.03 -8.22 -3.97
C GLU A 186 -8.68 -7.71 -3.42
N LEU A 187 -8.57 -6.41 -3.17
CA LEU A 187 -7.35 -5.79 -2.65
C LEU A 187 -7.26 -5.77 -1.10
N ASP A 188 -8.21 -6.41 -0.42
CA ASP A 188 -8.35 -6.41 1.04
C ASP A 188 -8.24 -4.99 1.63
N THR A 189 -9.07 -4.08 1.10
CA THR A 189 -9.14 -2.69 1.55
C THR A 189 -10.59 -2.22 1.66
N ARG A 190 -10.81 -1.11 2.37
CA ARG A 190 -12.13 -0.52 2.57
C ARG A 190 -12.05 0.99 2.42
N LEU A 191 -13.06 1.56 1.78
CA LEU A 191 -13.22 3.00 1.69
C LEU A 191 -14.54 3.38 2.39
N PRO A 192 -14.54 4.36 3.31
CA PRO A 192 -15.76 4.85 3.92
C PRO A 192 -16.66 5.54 2.89
N LYS A 193 -17.96 5.72 3.21
CA LYS A 193 -18.92 6.43 2.34
C LYS A 193 -18.46 7.86 2.02
N SER A 194 -17.78 8.49 2.97
CA SER A 194 -17.14 9.79 2.82
C SER A 194 -15.74 9.75 3.45
N PHE A 195 -14.79 10.43 2.81
CA PHE A 195 -13.39 10.50 3.20
C PHE A 195 -12.83 11.91 2.94
N ASP A 196 -11.67 12.19 3.52
CA ASP A 196 -10.92 13.40 3.24
C ASP A 196 -9.93 13.16 2.10
N VAL A 197 -9.71 14.15 1.26
CA VAL A 197 -8.78 14.08 0.12
C VAL A 197 -7.80 15.23 0.18
N LEU A 198 -6.51 14.91 0.22
CA LEU A 198 -5.40 15.86 0.06
C LEU A 198 -4.87 15.77 -1.37
N ILE A 199 -4.80 16.90 -2.06
CA ILE A 199 -4.23 17.02 -3.40
C ILE A 199 -3.08 18.03 -3.33
N VAL A 200 -1.88 17.63 -3.75
CA VAL A 200 -0.66 18.43 -3.57
C VAL A 200 0.07 18.53 -4.90
N ARG A 201 0.55 19.74 -5.22
CA ARG A 201 1.40 19.96 -6.38
C ARG A 201 2.77 19.30 -6.15
N PRO A 202 3.35 18.60 -7.14
CA PRO A 202 4.70 18.05 -7.03
C PRO A 202 5.73 19.17 -6.83
N ASP A 203 6.86 18.84 -6.19
CA ASP A 203 7.91 19.82 -5.91
C ASP A 203 8.66 20.20 -7.18
N GLU A 204 8.69 21.48 -7.52
CA GLU A 204 9.60 21.99 -8.55
C GLU A 204 11.01 22.13 -7.94
N GLY A 205 11.79 21.06 -7.97
CA GLY A 205 13.21 21.06 -7.61
C GLY A 205 13.59 20.58 -6.20
N ALA A 206 12.66 20.00 -5.41
CA ALA A 206 12.95 19.42 -4.10
C ALA A 206 12.62 17.91 -4.00
N THR A 207 13.30 17.25 -3.06
CA THR A 207 13.30 15.81 -2.76
C THR A 207 11.94 15.29 -2.27
N GLY A 208 11.06 14.86 -3.19
CA GLY A 208 9.86 14.06 -2.88
C GLY A 208 9.06 14.53 -1.66
N ALA A 209 8.96 15.85 -1.43
CA ALA A 209 8.40 16.45 -0.24
C ALA A 209 6.87 16.47 -0.31
N SER A 210 6.33 16.87 -1.46
CA SER A 210 4.95 16.65 -1.88
C SER A 210 4.54 15.17 -1.78
N GLN A 211 5.42 14.25 -2.19
CA GLN A 211 5.22 12.81 -2.08
C GLN A 211 5.21 12.38 -0.61
N ARG A 212 6.15 12.83 0.22
CA ARG A 212 6.16 12.59 1.68
C ARG A 212 4.95 13.18 2.40
N LEU A 213 4.39 14.28 1.90
CA LEU A 213 3.18 14.88 2.45
C LEU A 213 1.94 14.04 2.12
N ALA A 214 1.92 13.42 0.95
CA ALA A 214 0.91 12.43 0.57
C ALA A 214 1.12 11.07 1.27
N ASP A 215 2.38 10.67 1.49
CA ASP A 215 2.80 9.37 2.04
C ASP A 215 2.85 9.32 3.58
N GLY A 216 2.96 10.47 4.24
CA GLY A 216 3.24 10.59 5.68
C GLY A 216 2.05 10.96 6.56
N PRO A 217 2.20 10.86 7.91
CA PRO A 217 1.13 11.05 8.87
C PRO A 217 0.91 12.55 9.10
N VAL A 218 0.33 13.20 8.12
CA VAL A 218 -0.08 14.60 8.21
C VAL A 218 -1.57 14.69 8.62
N GLY A 219 -2.14 13.57 9.09
CA GLY A 219 -3.53 13.45 9.52
C GLY A 219 -4.00 12.03 9.87
N GLY A 220 -3.20 10.99 9.60
CA GLY A 220 -3.51 9.57 9.87
C GLY A 220 -2.88 8.66 8.82
N ASP A 221 -3.11 7.34 8.91
CA ASP A 221 -2.73 6.40 7.86
C ASP A 221 -3.62 6.62 6.62
N ALA A 222 -3.00 6.87 5.47
CA ALA A 222 -3.72 7.07 4.22
C ALA A 222 -4.42 5.76 3.79
N LEU A 223 -5.68 5.86 3.39
CA LEU A 223 -6.48 4.75 2.89
C LEU A 223 -6.01 4.29 1.52
N LEU A 224 -5.82 5.27 0.63
CA LEU A 224 -5.36 5.08 -0.73
C LEU A 224 -4.56 6.31 -1.17
N GLN A 225 -3.57 6.10 -2.03
CA GLN A 225 -2.72 7.15 -2.59
C GLN A 225 -2.54 6.93 -4.09
N ALA A 226 -2.32 8.00 -4.85
CA ALA A 226 -1.99 7.93 -6.27
C ALA A 226 -1.31 9.22 -6.75
N SER A 227 -0.65 9.12 -7.90
CA SER A 227 -0.36 10.29 -8.73
C SER A 227 -1.40 10.38 -9.85
N VAL A 228 -2.06 11.52 -9.97
CA VAL A 228 -3.15 11.77 -10.92
C VAL A 228 -2.86 13.08 -11.64
N ASP A 229 -2.66 13.00 -12.96
CA ASP A 229 -2.36 14.15 -13.83
C ASP A 229 -1.18 15.01 -13.32
N GLY A 230 -0.16 14.34 -12.76
CA GLY A 230 1.02 14.98 -12.19
C GLY A 230 0.86 15.49 -10.76
N LEU A 231 -0.34 15.40 -10.16
CA LEU A 231 -0.61 15.79 -8.77
C LEU A 231 -0.56 14.57 -7.84
N ASN A 232 -0.07 14.77 -6.62
CA ASN A 232 -0.11 13.73 -5.59
C ASN A 232 -1.44 13.78 -4.85
N VAL A 233 -2.11 12.64 -4.75
CA VAL A 233 -3.42 12.50 -4.11
C VAL A 233 -3.33 11.47 -2.99
N ALA A 234 -3.83 11.83 -1.81
CA ALA A 234 -3.98 10.92 -0.68
C ALA A 234 -5.40 11.02 -0.10
N MET A 235 -6.00 9.86 0.22
CA MET A 235 -7.32 9.74 0.81
C MET A 235 -7.20 9.31 2.27
N PHE A 236 -7.97 9.92 3.17
CA PHE A 236 -7.91 9.67 4.61
C PHE A 236 -9.31 9.42 5.17
N HIS A 237 -9.40 8.69 6.28
CA HIS A 237 -10.63 8.67 7.05
C HIS A 237 -10.98 10.07 7.56
N GLN A 238 -9.98 10.73 8.16
CA GLN A 238 -10.02 12.11 8.61
C GLN A 238 -8.61 12.67 8.50
N ALA A 239 -8.47 13.92 8.05
CA ALA A 239 -7.20 14.61 7.98
C ALA A 239 -7.15 15.77 8.98
N ASP A 240 -6.02 15.94 9.66
CA ASP A 240 -5.80 17.10 10.52
C ASP A 240 -5.32 18.29 9.68
N ARG A 241 -6.22 19.24 9.43
CA ARG A 241 -5.94 20.44 8.64
C ARG A 241 -4.75 21.25 9.17
N SER A 242 -4.51 21.25 10.48
CA SER A 242 -3.42 22.00 11.10
C SER A 242 -2.06 21.36 10.84
N LEU A 243 -1.99 20.02 10.88
CA LEU A 243 -0.82 19.26 10.48
C LEU A 243 -0.58 19.41 8.99
N VAL A 244 -1.61 19.31 8.14
CA VAL A 244 -1.49 19.48 6.68
C VAL A 244 -0.93 20.84 6.34
N GLY A 245 -1.50 21.90 6.92
CA GLY A 245 -1.01 23.27 6.72
C GLY A 245 0.43 23.45 7.20
N SER A 246 0.84 22.79 8.28
CA SER A 246 2.22 22.84 8.78
C SER A 246 3.20 22.12 7.85
N GLY A 247 2.82 20.94 7.34
CA GLY A 247 3.62 20.19 6.38
C GLY A 247 3.79 20.91 5.04
N LEU A 248 2.74 21.58 4.53
CA LEU A 248 2.84 22.42 3.33
C LEU A 248 3.85 23.57 3.54
N ARG A 249 3.76 24.27 4.69
CA ARG A 249 4.70 25.35 5.06
C ARG A 249 6.16 24.88 5.14
N THR A 250 6.38 23.69 5.69
CA THR A 250 7.74 23.13 5.80
C THR A 250 8.31 22.74 4.45
N THR A 251 7.45 22.32 3.52
CA THR A 251 7.87 21.84 2.21
C THR A 251 7.83 22.91 1.12
N GLY A 252 7.23 24.08 1.37
CA GLY A 252 7.08 25.13 0.36
C GLY A 252 6.06 24.78 -0.72
N THR A 253 5.10 23.91 -0.41
CA THR A 253 4.15 23.36 -1.40
C THR A 253 2.76 23.97 -1.24
N CYS A 254 1.96 23.87 -2.32
CA CYS A 254 0.55 24.26 -2.32
C CYS A 254 -0.32 23.01 -2.38
N GLY A 255 -1.41 23.01 -1.63
CA GLY A 255 -2.32 21.87 -1.56
C GLY A 255 -3.78 22.26 -1.42
N VAL A 256 -4.64 21.29 -1.67
CA VAL A 256 -6.09 21.35 -1.45
C VAL A 256 -6.44 20.24 -0.48
N LEU A 257 -7.14 20.56 0.61
CA LEU A 257 -7.74 19.57 1.50
C LEU A 257 -9.26 19.68 1.44
N LEU A 258 -9.90 18.59 1.03
CA LEU A 258 -11.33 18.47 0.90
C LEU A 258 -11.84 17.46 1.93
N SER A 259 -12.83 17.86 2.73
CA SER A 259 -13.49 16.95 3.67
C SER A 259 -14.82 16.44 3.15
N GLY A 260 -15.23 15.26 3.60
CA GLY A 260 -16.54 14.69 3.23
C GLY A 260 -16.70 14.43 1.73
N VAL A 261 -15.62 14.03 1.06
CA VAL A 261 -15.63 13.62 -0.34
C VAL A 261 -16.22 12.23 -0.46
N THR A 262 -17.09 12.01 -1.44
CA THR A 262 -17.61 10.69 -1.81
C THR A 262 -16.96 10.22 -3.11
N THR A 263 -17.05 8.94 -3.42
CA THR A 263 -16.58 8.41 -4.71
C THR A 263 -17.31 9.00 -5.93
N ARG A 264 -18.52 9.54 -5.73
CA ARG A 264 -19.30 10.25 -6.75
C ARG A 264 -18.85 11.70 -6.94
N SER A 265 -18.53 12.40 -5.85
CA SER A 265 -18.09 13.80 -5.91
C SER A 265 -16.59 13.95 -6.21
N ALA A 266 -15.79 12.91 -5.92
CA ALA A 266 -14.34 12.91 -6.11
C ALA A 266 -13.89 13.36 -7.51
N PRO A 267 -14.48 12.88 -8.63
CA PRO A 267 -14.00 13.28 -9.95
C PRO A 267 -14.16 14.76 -10.26
N ARG A 268 -15.33 15.33 -9.92
CA ARG A 268 -15.61 16.76 -10.11
C ARG A 268 -14.68 17.60 -9.24
N LEU A 269 -14.62 17.26 -7.95
CA LEU A 269 -13.81 17.99 -6.98
C LEU A 269 -12.30 17.92 -7.31
N PHE A 270 -11.82 16.78 -7.82
CA PHE A 270 -10.44 16.64 -8.29
C PHE A 270 -10.15 17.59 -9.45
N ARG A 271 -11.02 17.66 -10.48
CA ARG A 271 -10.80 18.54 -11.65
C ARG A 271 -10.73 20.01 -11.27
N ILE A 272 -11.68 20.51 -10.46
CA ILE A 272 -11.65 21.92 -10.00
C ILE A 272 -10.45 22.19 -9.08
N SER A 273 -10.03 21.21 -8.27
CA SER A 273 -8.85 21.34 -7.40
C SER A 273 -7.56 21.38 -8.19
N ALA A 274 -7.44 20.54 -9.23
CA ALA A 274 -6.30 20.57 -10.15
C ALA A 274 -6.22 21.91 -10.87
N SER A 275 -7.34 22.41 -11.39
CA SER A 275 -7.41 23.74 -12.00
C SER A 275 -6.99 24.84 -11.03
N ALA A 276 -7.47 24.81 -9.79
CA ALA A 276 -7.07 25.75 -8.76
C ALA A 276 -5.56 25.68 -8.46
N LEU A 277 -4.98 24.49 -8.29
CA LEU A 277 -3.55 24.33 -8.01
C LEU A 277 -2.63 24.82 -9.15
N HIS A 278 -3.12 24.80 -10.39
CA HIS A 278 -2.42 25.36 -11.55
C HIS A 278 -2.70 26.86 -11.78
N HIS A 279 -3.65 27.45 -11.05
CA HIS A 279 -4.01 28.85 -11.21
C HIS A 279 -2.90 29.78 -10.67
N PRO A 280 -2.58 30.92 -11.31
CA PRO A 280 -1.53 31.85 -10.86
C PRO A 280 -1.73 32.44 -9.45
N ALA A 281 -2.97 32.40 -8.93
CA ALA A 281 -3.25 32.82 -7.55
C ALA A 281 -2.75 31.81 -6.50
N SER A 282 -2.40 30.59 -6.91
CA SER A 282 -1.87 29.55 -6.05
C SER A 282 -0.43 29.86 -5.67
N ARG A 283 -0.23 30.09 -4.37
CA ARG A 283 1.08 30.39 -3.79
C ARG A 283 1.59 29.19 -2.99
N PRO A 284 2.92 29.04 -2.85
CA PRO A 284 3.50 28.17 -1.83
C PRO A 284 2.82 28.38 -0.47
N ASP A 285 2.73 27.31 0.32
CA ASP A 285 2.25 27.31 1.70
C ASP A 285 0.74 27.55 1.87
N VAL A 286 -0.01 27.66 0.76
CA VAL A 286 -1.46 27.81 0.78
C VAL A 286 -2.14 26.44 0.80
N LEU A 287 -3.06 26.29 1.75
CA LEU A 287 -3.98 25.15 1.84
C LEU A 287 -5.40 25.58 1.51
N PHE A 288 -5.85 25.29 0.30
CA PHE A 288 -7.22 25.53 -0.11
C PHE A 288 -8.20 24.54 0.54
N GLY A 289 -9.39 25.02 0.89
CA GLY A 289 -10.55 24.21 1.21
C GLY A 289 -11.52 24.12 0.03
N ARG A 290 -12.64 23.40 0.23
CA ARG A 290 -13.64 23.19 -0.81
C ARG A 290 -14.20 24.51 -1.38
N SER A 291 -14.63 25.44 -0.53
CA SER A 291 -15.17 26.72 -1.00
C SER A 291 -14.14 27.61 -1.71
N ASP A 292 -12.83 27.42 -1.48
CA ASP A 292 -11.80 28.15 -2.22
C ASP A 292 -11.69 27.65 -3.67
N VAL A 293 -11.67 26.33 -3.87
CA VAL A 293 -11.57 25.75 -5.22
C VAL A 293 -12.86 25.95 -6.01
N GLU A 294 -14.02 25.93 -5.35
CA GLU A 294 -15.30 26.29 -5.97
C GLU A 294 -15.33 27.76 -6.40
N ALA A 295 -14.85 28.69 -5.55
CA ALA A 295 -14.75 30.10 -5.92
C ALA A 295 -13.88 30.28 -7.17
N ILE A 296 -12.68 29.67 -7.18
CA ILE A 296 -11.76 29.75 -8.31
C ILE A 296 -12.40 29.15 -9.57
N ALA A 297 -13.06 28.01 -9.48
CA ALA A 297 -13.75 27.38 -10.60
C ALA A 297 -14.82 28.30 -11.21
N VAL A 298 -15.70 28.90 -10.39
CA VAL A 298 -16.74 29.83 -10.84
C VAL A 298 -16.14 31.06 -11.51
N LEU A 299 -15.13 31.68 -10.88
CA LEU A 299 -14.51 32.92 -11.37
C LEU A 299 -13.72 32.72 -12.67
N THR A 300 -13.16 31.53 -12.87
CA THR A 300 -12.38 31.20 -14.07
C THR A 300 -13.24 30.59 -15.18
N GLY A 301 -14.55 30.39 -14.94
CA GLY A 301 -15.44 29.76 -15.91
C GLY A 301 -15.11 28.29 -16.18
N HIS A 302 -14.61 27.56 -15.16
CA HIS A 302 -14.26 26.15 -15.30
C HIS A 302 -15.50 25.32 -15.72
N PRO A 303 -15.38 24.33 -16.62
CA PRO A 303 -16.53 23.55 -17.11
C PRO A 303 -17.34 22.82 -16.02
N ASP A 304 -16.69 22.46 -14.92
CA ASP A 304 -17.31 21.83 -13.75
C ASP A 304 -17.71 22.82 -12.64
N ALA A 305 -17.63 24.13 -12.90
CA ALA A 305 -18.06 25.14 -11.95
C ALA A 305 -19.54 24.96 -11.62
N ASP A 306 -19.87 25.06 -10.34
CA ASP A 306 -21.24 24.92 -9.84
C ASP A 306 -21.49 26.07 -8.86
N GLY A 307 -22.25 27.07 -9.30
CA GLY A 307 -22.55 28.26 -8.50
C GLY A 307 -23.35 27.93 -7.24
N ASP A 308 -24.27 26.97 -7.34
CA ASP A 308 -25.08 26.54 -6.19
C ASP A 308 -24.21 25.81 -5.18
N ALA A 309 -23.33 24.90 -5.62
CA ALA A 309 -22.36 24.25 -4.74
C ALA A 309 -21.43 25.27 -4.08
N PHE A 310 -20.94 26.26 -4.84
CA PHE A 310 -20.11 27.35 -4.29
C PHE A 310 -20.84 28.13 -3.18
N VAL A 311 -22.09 28.51 -3.41
CA VAL A 311 -22.93 29.20 -2.42
C VAL A 311 -23.16 28.32 -1.19
N GLN A 312 -23.50 27.03 -1.37
CA GLN A 312 -23.71 26.10 -0.26
C GLN A 312 -22.44 25.85 0.54
N ASP A 313 -21.29 25.62 -0.10
CA ASP A 313 -20.01 25.37 0.58
C ASP A 313 -19.45 26.60 1.29
N THR A 314 -19.86 27.82 0.88
CA THR A 314 -19.38 29.08 1.47
C THR A 314 -20.34 29.67 2.50
N LEU A 315 -21.63 29.69 2.19
CA LEU A 315 -22.68 30.36 2.95
C LEU A 315 -23.69 29.39 3.56
N GLY A 316 -23.63 28.08 3.27
CA GLY A 316 -24.58 27.07 3.75
C GLY A 316 -24.96 27.19 5.23
N PRO A 317 -23.98 27.28 6.16
CA PRO A 317 -24.26 27.48 7.59
C PRO A 317 -25.04 28.77 7.92
N LEU A 318 -24.98 29.77 7.06
CA LEU A 318 -25.64 31.08 7.22
C LEU A 318 -26.99 31.17 6.50
N LEU A 319 -27.31 30.26 5.58
CA LEU A 319 -28.53 30.35 4.76
C LEU A 319 -29.83 30.35 5.59
N ASN A 320 -29.79 29.73 6.78
CA ASN A 320 -30.91 29.71 7.72
C ASN A 320 -30.80 30.78 8.82
N GLU A 321 -29.81 31.68 8.74
CA GLU A 321 -29.48 32.71 9.74
C GLU A 321 -29.57 34.11 9.12
N PRO A 322 -30.77 34.63 8.83
CA PRO A 322 -30.96 35.85 8.03
C PRO A 322 -30.32 37.09 8.68
N GLU A 323 -30.21 37.13 10.01
CA GLU A 323 -29.54 38.24 10.70
C GLU A 323 -28.03 38.24 10.50
N LEU A 324 -27.40 37.05 10.46
CA LEU A 324 -25.97 36.91 10.20
C LEU A 324 -25.67 37.27 8.74
N LEU A 325 -26.49 36.82 7.80
CA LEU A 325 -26.38 37.19 6.39
C LEU A 325 -26.51 38.71 6.20
N ARG A 326 -27.54 39.35 6.77
CA ARG A 326 -27.70 40.81 6.70
C ARG A 326 -26.50 41.56 7.28
N THR A 327 -25.93 41.03 8.37
CA THR A 327 -24.72 41.60 8.98
C THR A 327 -23.51 41.46 8.07
N LEU A 328 -23.33 40.28 7.46
CA LEU A 328 -22.25 40.02 6.52
C LEU A 328 -22.35 40.94 5.29
N GLU A 329 -23.52 41.02 4.67
CA GLU A 329 -23.80 41.89 3.52
C GLU A 329 -23.45 43.35 3.83
N ALA A 330 -23.92 43.88 4.95
CA ALA A 330 -23.63 45.26 5.36
C ALA A 330 -22.12 45.50 5.58
N VAL A 331 -21.41 44.58 6.24
CA VAL A 331 -19.97 44.70 6.50
C VAL A 331 -19.15 44.61 5.21
N LEU A 332 -19.57 43.77 4.26
CA LEU A 332 -18.90 43.67 2.96
C LEU A 332 -19.16 44.91 2.11
N TRP A 333 -20.40 45.40 2.04
CA TRP A 333 -20.75 46.59 1.28
C TRP A 333 -20.11 47.87 1.82
N MET A 334 -20.16 48.07 3.14
CA MET A 334 -19.66 49.30 3.78
C MET A 334 -18.13 49.29 3.99
N GLY A 335 -17.49 48.13 3.85
CA GLY A 335 -16.05 47.96 4.08
C GLY A 335 -15.59 48.21 5.52
N SER A 336 -16.52 48.34 6.48
CA SER A 336 -16.20 48.71 7.86
C SER A 336 -17.27 48.22 8.84
N ASP A 337 -16.83 47.56 9.91
CA ASP A 337 -17.69 47.12 11.02
C ASP A 337 -18.46 48.29 11.65
N ILE A 338 -17.83 49.47 11.77
CA ILE A 338 -18.43 50.66 12.40
C ILE A 338 -19.52 51.25 11.51
N LYS A 339 -19.25 51.37 10.20
CA LYS A 339 -20.23 51.88 9.25
C LYS A 339 -21.41 50.92 9.10
N ALA A 340 -21.15 49.61 9.06
CA ALA A 340 -22.19 48.59 9.05
C ALA A 340 -23.03 48.60 10.35
N ALA A 341 -22.41 48.86 11.50
CA ALA A 341 -23.13 49.02 12.77
C ALA A 341 -24.11 50.20 12.72
N ALA A 342 -23.67 51.35 12.23
CA ALA A 342 -24.52 52.53 12.06
C ALA A 342 -25.67 52.27 11.07
N GLU A 343 -25.37 51.66 9.92
CA GLU A 343 -26.36 51.31 8.89
C GLU A 343 -27.45 50.38 9.42
N LEU A 344 -27.06 49.38 10.22
CA LEU A 344 -27.99 48.40 10.78
C LEU A 344 -28.66 48.85 12.09
N GLY A 345 -28.33 50.04 12.61
CA GLY A 345 -28.82 50.50 13.91
C GLY A 345 -28.35 49.63 15.09
N LEU A 346 -27.20 48.97 14.96
CA LEU A 346 -26.64 48.05 15.96
C LEU A 346 -25.40 48.66 16.63
N HIS A 347 -25.08 48.16 17.82
CA HIS A 347 -23.82 48.52 18.47
C HIS A 347 -22.62 47.84 17.78
N PRO A 348 -21.44 48.50 17.62
CA PRO A 348 -20.26 47.89 16.99
C PRO A 348 -19.77 46.59 17.65
N GLN A 349 -20.06 46.36 18.93
CA GLN A 349 -19.76 45.07 19.57
C GLN A 349 -20.67 43.94 19.07
N THR A 350 -21.93 44.23 18.76
CA THR A 350 -22.87 43.26 18.20
C THR A 350 -22.42 42.79 16.81
N ILE A 351 -21.95 43.70 15.96
CA ILE A 351 -21.35 43.36 14.66
C ILE A 351 -20.13 42.45 14.85
N ARG A 352 -19.19 42.84 15.72
CA ARG A 352 -17.99 42.01 16.02
C ARG A 352 -18.34 40.64 16.58
N TYR A 353 -19.40 40.53 17.39
CA TYR A 353 -19.90 39.25 17.87
C TYR A 353 -20.45 38.38 16.72
N ARG A 354 -21.33 38.95 15.89
CA ARG A 354 -21.89 38.24 14.72
C ARG A 354 -20.82 37.81 13.73
N LEU A 355 -19.80 38.65 13.48
CA LEU A 355 -18.65 38.30 12.63
C LEU A 355 -17.81 37.15 13.21
N ARG A 356 -17.65 37.06 14.54
CA ARG A 356 -17.03 35.88 15.18
C ARG A 356 -17.88 34.62 15.00
N SER A 357 -19.21 34.74 15.12
CA SER A 357 -20.13 33.63 14.88
C SER A 357 -20.07 33.15 13.43
N ILE A 358 -20.06 34.08 12.48
CA ILE A 358 -19.88 33.79 11.06
C ILE A 358 -18.58 33.02 10.85
N ALA A 359 -17.46 33.54 11.35
CA ALA A 359 -16.16 32.88 11.21
C ALA A 359 -16.10 31.49 11.85
N ALA A 360 -16.77 31.29 12.99
CA ALA A 360 -16.86 29.98 13.63
C ALA A 360 -17.66 28.96 12.80
N SER A 361 -18.73 29.41 12.13
CA SER A 361 -19.61 28.54 11.33
C SER A 361 -19.10 28.24 9.93
N THR A 362 -18.45 29.22 9.26
CA THR A 362 -18.00 29.09 7.86
C THR A 362 -16.50 28.82 7.75
N GLY A 363 -15.75 28.98 8.85
CA GLY A 363 -14.29 28.96 8.83
C GLY A 363 -13.63 30.18 8.18
N ARG A 364 -14.41 31.21 7.80
CA ARG A 364 -13.93 32.38 7.04
C ARG A 364 -14.03 33.68 7.82
N THR A 365 -13.00 34.52 7.74
CA THR A 365 -12.96 35.80 8.43
C THR A 365 -12.97 36.99 7.47
N THR A 366 -13.81 37.99 7.74
CA THR A 366 -13.84 39.24 6.93
C THR A 366 -12.55 40.07 7.02
N ARG A 367 -11.63 39.70 7.92
CA ARG A 367 -10.30 40.31 8.05
C ARG A 367 -9.28 39.79 7.03
N SER A 368 -9.48 38.57 6.51
CA SER A 368 -8.65 38.02 5.44
C SER A 368 -9.15 38.57 4.12
N GLN A 369 -8.25 39.09 3.29
CA GLN A 369 -8.63 39.63 1.98
C GLN A 369 -9.24 38.55 1.09
N TRP A 370 -8.68 37.34 1.13
CA TRP A 370 -9.17 36.20 0.38
C TRP A 370 -10.54 35.74 0.86
N ASP A 371 -10.72 35.56 2.16
CA ASP A 371 -12.03 35.16 2.71
C ASP A 371 -13.10 36.20 2.46
N ARG A 372 -12.74 37.49 2.60
CA ARG A 372 -13.65 38.61 2.31
C ARG A 372 -14.10 38.59 0.85
N PHE A 373 -13.16 38.32 -0.07
CA PHE A 373 -13.47 38.17 -1.49
C PHE A 373 -14.40 36.98 -1.75
N VAL A 374 -14.08 35.80 -1.22
CA VAL A 374 -14.90 34.58 -1.40
C VAL A 374 -16.31 34.76 -0.83
N LEU A 375 -16.45 35.34 0.37
CA LEU A 375 -17.74 35.63 0.99
C LEU A 375 -18.56 36.62 0.14
N HIS A 376 -17.92 37.63 -0.44
CA HIS A 376 -18.61 38.60 -1.30
C HIS A 376 -19.06 37.96 -2.61
N ALA A 377 -18.19 37.17 -3.26
CA ALA A 377 -18.51 36.44 -4.47
C ALA A 377 -19.68 35.47 -4.27
N ALA A 378 -19.71 34.75 -3.15
CA ALA A 378 -20.82 33.84 -2.84
C ALA A 378 -22.13 34.58 -2.59
N LEU A 379 -22.10 35.76 -1.96
CA LEU A 379 -23.31 36.59 -1.80
C LEU A 379 -23.84 37.10 -3.13
N THR A 380 -22.95 37.48 -4.05
CA THR A 380 -23.33 37.89 -5.40
C THR A 380 -23.89 36.72 -6.21
N ALA A 381 -23.33 35.51 -6.09
CA ALA A 381 -23.81 34.32 -6.79
C ALA A 381 -25.14 33.76 -6.25
N ARG A 382 -25.52 34.13 -5.02
CA ARG A 382 -26.79 33.75 -4.39
C ARG A 382 -27.99 34.52 -4.98
N GLY A 383 -27.77 35.74 -5.47
CA GLY A 383 -28.80 36.65 -5.98
C GLY A 383 -28.92 36.58 -7.49
#